data_AF-A0A928RMY0-F1
#
_entry.id   AF-A0A928RMY0-F1
#
_cell.length_a   1.000
_cell.length_b   1.000
_cell.length_c   1.000
_cell.angle_alpha   90.00
_cell.angle_beta   90.00
_cell.angle_gamma   90.00
#
_symmetry.space_group_name_H-M   'P 1'
#
loop_
_entity.id
_entity.type
_entity.pdbx_description
1 polymer ?
#
loop_
_entity_poly.entity_id
_entity_poly.type
_entity_poly.pdbx_seq_one_letter_code
_entity_poly.pdbx_strand_id
1 'polypeptide(L)'
;MKNYKTFLLILVCIAMLCIVACGNNESGEGNKPSQPTATAAQIRTPDPSVATAVPTEAPTPTVAPDPTEVPTPKPTIEPGKHTYADGILNDNQLDLYYCDKNAENGVIQIQDSLAIQIFPTTEFKALYISCPSLNDDKGTLIFEIFQWMGSYESTLKGTPIFEQTFEDYADNALIMLQGEQPFVDGEYIIYISTPDPENGVGVWTKLSDFAGQRVYVDDEIVEGVNVNVQIRYVNTPNNHFGPLSD
;
A
#
# COMPACT_ATOMS: atom_id res chain seq x y z
N MET A 1 17.51 50.36 1.63
CA MET A 1 16.64 50.78 0.50
C MET A 1 17.16 50.17 -0.80
N LYS A 2 16.69 48.96 -1.11
CA LYS A 2 16.85 48.15 -2.35
C LYS A 2 16.13 46.88 -1.93
N ASN A 3 14.86 46.68 -2.29
CA ASN A 3 14.47 45.74 -3.34
C ASN A 3 12.97 45.87 -3.69
N TYR A 4 12.41 47.09 -3.70
CA TYR A 4 10.99 47.31 -3.99
C TYR A 4 10.63 47.10 -5.47
N LYS A 5 11.62 47.09 -6.38
CA LYS A 5 11.41 46.95 -7.82
C LYS A 5 11.15 45.50 -8.25
N THR A 6 11.67 44.51 -7.52
CA THR A 6 11.43 43.08 -7.82
C THR A 6 10.05 42.62 -7.33
N PHE A 7 9.59 43.19 -6.21
CA PHE A 7 8.26 42.89 -5.66
C PHE A 7 7.12 43.48 -6.51
N LEU A 8 7.36 44.63 -7.16
CA LEU A 8 6.39 45.24 -8.07
C LEU A 8 6.28 44.50 -9.42
N LEU A 9 7.33 43.78 -9.84
CA LEU A 9 7.33 43.02 -11.10
C LEU A 9 6.56 41.68 -10.98
N ILE A 10 6.64 41.03 -9.81
CA ILE A 10 5.95 39.75 -9.54
C ILE A 10 4.44 39.95 -9.38
N LEU A 11 4.01 41.09 -8.85
CA LEU A 11 2.58 41.41 -8.65
C LEU A 11 1.86 41.83 -9.95
N VAL A 12 2.61 42.28 -10.97
CA VAL A 12 2.07 42.60 -12.30
C VAL A 12 1.89 41.35 -13.17
N CYS A 13 2.68 40.29 -12.95
CA CYS A 13 2.55 39.03 -13.70
C CYS A 13 1.37 38.15 -13.24
N ILE A 14 0.90 38.31 -11.99
CA ILE A 14 -0.22 37.51 -11.44
C ILE A 14 -1.60 38.11 -11.79
N ALA A 15 -1.65 39.38 -12.24
CA ALA A 15 -2.90 40.06 -12.59
C ALA A 15 -3.27 40.02 -14.08
N MET A 16 -2.53 39.27 -14.92
CA MET A 16 -2.72 39.23 -16.38
C MET A 16 -2.88 37.80 -16.92
N LEU A 17 -3.67 36.96 -16.23
CA LEU A 17 -4.06 35.62 -16.69
C LEU A 17 -5.53 35.29 -16.38
N CYS A 18 -6.40 36.29 -16.50
CA CYS A 18 -7.83 36.07 -16.63
C CYS A 18 -8.30 36.55 -18.02
N ILE A 19 -9.25 35.80 -18.58
CA ILE A 19 -10.04 36.03 -19.80
C ILE A 19 -9.44 35.33 -21.04
N VAL A 20 -10.00 34.18 -21.43
CA VAL A 20 -10.91 33.99 -22.59
C VAL A 20 -11.28 32.50 -22.68
N ALA A 21 -12.53 32.17 -22.41
CA ALA A 21 -13.23 31.06 -23.07
C ALA A 21 -14.73 31.37 -23.05
N CYS A 22 -15.25 31.79 -24.20
CA CYS A 22 -16.67 32.03 -24.45
C CYS A 22 -17.41 30.69 -24.48
N GLY A 23 -18.25 30.43 -23.47
CA GLY A 23 -19.27 29.39 -23.53
C GLY A 23 -20.58 29.97 -24.05
N ASN A 24 -20.89 29.70 -25.32
CA ASN A 24 -22.22 29.84 -25.88
C ASN A 24 -22.67 28.42 -26.25
N ASN A 25 -23.89 28.03 -25.86
CA ASN A 25 -24.91 27.42 -26.72
C ASN A 25 -26.04 26.78 -25.87
N GLU A 26 -27.19 27.47 -25.95
CA GLU A 26 -28.56 26.95 -26.06
C GLU A 26 -28.97 25.69 -25.28
N SER A 27 -29.75 25.93 -24.22
CA SER A 27 -30.67 24.97 -23.62
C SER A 27 -31.91 24.78 -24.51
N GLY A 28 -31.99 23.63 -25.18
CA GLY A 28 -33.20 23.14 -25.85
C GLY A 28 -33.97 22.15 -24.96
N GLU A 29 -35.25 22.45 -24.75
CA GLU A 29 -36.24 21.64 -24.04
C GLU A 29 -36.46 20.24 -24.64
N GLY A 30 -36.63 19.27 -23.75
CA GLY A 30 -37.75 18.32 -23.77
C GLY A 30 -37.83 17.29 -24.90
N ASN A 31 -37.59 16.02 -24.55
CA ASN A 31 -38.59 15.00 -24.92
C ASN A 31 -38.59 13.77 -23.99
N LYS A 32 -39.81 13.32 -23.70
CA LYS A 32 -40.17 12.18 -22.84
C LYS A 32 -39.86 10.82 -23.50
N PRO A 33 -39.84 9.71 -22.73
CA PRO A 33 -39.37 8.41 -23.18
C PRO A 33 -40.45 7.67 -23.99
N SER A 34 -40.04 6.93 -25.01
CA SER A 34 -40.91 5.99 -25.74
C SER A 34 -40.40 4.57 -25.57
N GLN A 35 -41.14 3.81 -24.78
CA GLN A 35 -41.05 2.37 -24.56
C GLN A 35 -41.44 1.60 -25.83
N PRO A 36 -40.80 0.46 -26.16
CA PRO A 36 -41.13 -0.30 -27.36
C PRO A 36 -42.46 -1.08 -27.23
N THR A 37 -43.27 -0.95 -28.28
CA THR A 37 -44.54 -1.66 -28.52
C THR A 37 -44.29 -3.13 -28.90
N ALA A 38 -45.00 -4.05 -28.25
CA ALA A 38 -45.14 -5.43 -28.67
C ALA A 38 -46.05 -5.56 -29.91
N THR A 39 -45.64 -6.35 -30.90
CA THR A 39 -46.50 -6.78 -32.02
C THR A 39 -46.29 -8.25 -32.31
N ALA A 40 -47.42 -8.90 -32.59
CA ALA A 40 -47.69 -10.32 -32.44
C ALA A 40 -47.19 -11.22 -33.58
N ALA A 41 -47.21 -12.51 -33.23
CA ALA A 41 -46.85 -13.72 -33.95
C ALA A 41 -47.26 -13.84 -35.43
N GLN A 42 -46.38 -14.47 -36.21
CA GLN A 42 -46.75 -15.20 -37.42
C GLN A 42 -46.44 -16.69 -37.28
N ILE A 43 -47.45 -17.49 -37.62
CA ILE A 43 -47.49 -18.95 -37.64
C ILE A 43 -46.75 -19.44 -38.89
N ARG A 44 -45.80 -20.37 -38.73
CA ARG A 44 -45.29 -21.22 -39.83
C ARG A 44 -45.51 -22.69 -39.47
N THR A 45 -46.03 -23.43 -40.44
CA THR A 45 -46.27 -24.87 -40.47
C THR A 45 -44.94 -25.67 -40.39
N PRO A 46 -44.91 -26.86 -39.77
CA PRO A 46 -43.70 -27.68 -39.72
C PRO A 46 -43.52 -28.52 -40.99
N ASP A 47 -42.28 -28.57 -41.47
CA ASP A 47 -41.78 -29.48 -42.50
C ASP A 47 -41.15 -30.70 -41.79
N PRO A 48 -41.47 -31.97 -42.16
CA PRO A 48 -40.95 -33.13 -41.45
C PRO A 48 -39.57 -33.50 -42.00
N SER A 49 -38.53 -32.80 -41.55
CA SER A 49 -37.16 -33.28 -41.71
C SER A 49 -36.76 -34.06 -40.46
N VAL A 50 -36.70 -35.38 -40.57
CA VAL A 50 -36.19 -36.28 -39.53
C VAL A 50 -34.70 -36.02 -39.38
N ALA A 51 -34.33 -35.25 -38.37
CA ALA A 51 -32.96 -35.15 -37.91
C ALA A 51 -32.66 -36.30 -36.94
N THR A 52 -31.77 -37.19 -37.34
CA THR A 52 -31.15 -38.20 -36.46
C THR A 52 -30.40 -37.49 -35.35
N ALA A 53 -30.77 -37.71 -34.09
CA ALA A 53 -30.08 -37.17 -32.94
C ALA A 53 -28.65 -37.71 -32.87
N VAL A 54 -27.65 -36.83 -32.92
CA VAL A 54 -26.27 -37.14 -32.56
C VAL A 54 -26.22 -37.18 -31.01
N PRO A 55 -25.58 -38.18 -30.39
CA PRO A 55 -25.49 -38.23 -28.92
C PRO A 55 -24.75 -37.00 -28.40
N THR A 56 -25.38 -36.24 -27.50
CA THR A 56 -24.72 -35.19 -26.71
C THR A 56 -23.78 -35.86 -25.74
N GLU A 57 -22.47 -35.64 -25.90
CA GLU A 57 -21.48 -36.05 -24.91
C GLU A 57 -21.76 -35.33 -23.59
N ALA A 58 -21.76 -36.08 -22.48
CA ALA A 58 -21.89 -35.52 -21.14
C ALA A 58 -20.71 -34.57 -20.86
N PRO A 59 -20.92 -33.43 -20.18
CA PRO A 59 -19.83 -32.52 -19.84
C PRO A 59 -18.78 -33.26 -19.02
N THR A 60 -17.53 -33.20 -19.46
CA THR A 60 -16.36 -33.68 -18.72
C THR A 60 -16.35 -33.00 -17.34
N PRO A 61 -16.22 -33.74 -16.22
CA PRO A 61 -16.12 -33.12 -14.91
C PRO A 61 -14.91 -32.18 -14.88
N THR A 62 -15.15 -30.90 -14.57
CA THR A 62 -14.08 -29.95 -14.25
C THR A 62 -13.31 -30.50 -13.05
N VAL A 63 -12.04 -30.83 -13.26
CA VAL A 63 -11.13 -31.21 -12.18
C VAL A 63 -11.07 -30.03 -11.22
N ALA A 64 -11.43 -30.25 -9.96
CA ALA A 64 -11.26 -29.25 -8.91
C ALA A 64 -9.76 -28.89 -8.85
N PRO A 65 -9.39 -27.60 -8.76
CA PRO A 65 -8.00 -27.22 -8.60
C PRO A 65 -7.43 -27.95 -7.38
N ASP A 66 -6.21 -28.47 -7.53
CA ASP A 66 -5.47 -29.08 -6.43
C ASP A 66 -5.39 -28.08 -5.26
N PRO A 67 -5.48 -28.51 -3.99
CA PRO A 67 -5.32 -27.61 -2.86
C PRO A 67 -3.96 -26.92 -2.97
N THR A 68 -3.96 -25.58 -3.02
CA THR A 68 -2.73 -24.79 -2.91
C THR A 68 -2.01 -25.22 -1.64
N GLU A 69 -0.81 -25.80 -1.77
CA GLU A 69 0.01 -26.16 -0.61
C GLU A 69 0.24 -24.91 0.24
N VAL A 70 -0.12 -24.98 1.53
CA VAL A 70 0.23 -23.93 2.48
C VAL A 70 1.76 -23.92 2.59
N PRO A 71 2.44 -22.78 2.35
CA PRO A 71 3.89 -22.73 2.38
C PRO A 71 4.41 -23.23 3.72
N THR A 72 5.32 -24.21 3.68
CA THR A 72 6.00 -24.66 4.90
C THR A 72 6.98 -23.57 5.33
N PRO A 73 6.85 -23.00 6.54
CA PRO A 73 7.76 -21.94 6.99
C PRO A 73 9.20 -22.47 6.99
N LYS A 74 10.13 -21.68 6.47
CA LYS A 74 11.56 -21.92 6.71
C LYS A 74 11.86 -21.66 8.19
N PRO A 75 12.97 -22.19 8.74
CA PRO A 75 13.36 -21.88 10.12
C PRO A 75 13.41 -20.37 10.34
N THR A 76 12.68 -19.88 11.33
CA THR A 76 12.68 -18.48 11.77
C THR A 76 13.10 -18.37 13.23
N ILE A 77 13.47 -17.17 13.65
CA ILE A 77 13.63 -16.85 15.06
C ILE A 77 12.24 -16.81 15.69
N GLU A 78 12.03 -17.57 16.78
CA GLU A 78 10.74 -17.60 17.47
C GLU A 78 10.43 -16.21 18.06
N PRO A 79 9.28 -15.62 17.70
CA PRO A 79 8.86 -14.32 18.21
C PRO A 79 8.41 -14.41 19.69
N GLY A 80 8.31 -13.27 20.37
CA GLY A 80 7.86 -13.21 21.77
C GLY A 80 8.90 -13.67 22.80
N LYS A 81 10.17 -13.80 22.42
CA LYS A 81 11.26 -14.28 23.29
C LYS A 81 12.24 -13.19 23.69
N HIS A 82 12.16 -12.01 23.09
CA HIS A 82 13.12 -10.92 23.26
C HIS A 82 14.57 -11.35 23.02
N THR A 83 14.77 -12.30 22.09
CA THR A 83 16.07 -12.97 21.85
C THR A 83 17.19 -11.97 21.60
N TYR A 84 16.88 -10.86 20.93
CA TYR A 84 17.84 -9.81 20.54
C TYR A 84 17.68 -8.50 21.31
N ALA A 85 16.87 -8.44 22.38
CA ALA A 85 16.70 -7.20 23.16
C ALA A 85 17.94 -6.81 23.97
N ASP A 86 18.83 -7.77 24.25
CA ASP A 86 19.92 -7.64 25.23
C ASP A 86 19.42 -7.19 26.62
N GLY A 87 18.20 -7.59 26.97
CA GLY A 87 17.48 -7.17 28.18
C GLY A 87 16.69 -5.86 28.00
N ILE A 88 15.84 -5.57 28.98
CA ILE A 88 15.03 -4.35 29.00
C ILE A 88 15.73 -3.32 29.88
N LEU A 89 16.04 -2.15 29.31
CA LEU A 89 16.66 -1.04 30.01
C LEU A 89 15.72 -0.47 31.08
N ASN A 90 14.44 -0.29 30.73
CA ASN A 90 13.37 0.13 31.63
C ASN A 90 11.99 -0.09 31.00
N ASP A 91 10.94 -0.04 31.81
CA ASP A 91 9.55 -0.29 31.40
C ASP A 91 8.86 0.92 30.74
N ASN A 92 9.60 2.00 30.43
CA ASN A 92 9.00 3.14 29.74
C ASN A 92 8.88 2.88 28.25
N GLN A 93 7.78 3.38 27.68
CA GLN A 93 7.59 3.47 26.24
C GLN A 93 8.70 4.27 25.57
N LEU A 94 9.15 3.80 24.41
CA LEU A 94 10.12 4.49 23.56
C LEU A 94 9.56 4.67 22.14
N ASP A 95 9.52 5.92 21.67
CA ASP A 95 9.26 6.26 20.27
C ASP A 95 10.61 6.43 19.56
N LEU A 96 11.03 5.42 18.80
CA LEU A 96 12.35 5.36 18.15
C LEU A 96 12.21 5.56 16.64
N TYR A 97 12.96 6.51 16.08
CA TYR A 97 13.19 6.54 14.64
C TYR A 97 14.01 5.32 14.24
N TYR A 98 13.43 4.48 13.42
CA TYR A 98 14.01 3.21 12.99
C TYR A 98 14.67 3.39 11.62
N CYS A 99 15.42 4.48 11.44
CA CYS A 99 15.97 4.92 10.18
C CYS A 99 17.27 5.71 10.42
N ASP A 100 18.06 5.94 9.38
CA ASP A 100 19.21 6.84 9.46
C ASP A 100 18.74 8.31 9.39
N LYS A 101 18.50 8.90 10.56
CA LYS A 101 18.02 10.29 10.67
C LYS A 101 18.94 11.33 10.02
N ASN A 102 20.23 11.03 9.89
CA ASN A 102 21.23 11.97 9.42
C ASN A 102 21.44 11.92 7.91
N ALA A 103 20.93 10.88 7.24
CA ALA A 103 20.96 10.77 5.80
C ALA A 103 20.04 11.78 5.11
N GLU A 104 20.33 12.03 3.83
CA GLU A 104 19.54 12.86 2.94
C GLU A 104 18.11 12.31 2.81
N ASN A 105 17.13 13.21 2.70
CA ASN A 105 15.74 12.80 2.51
C ASN A 105 15.52 12.39 1.06
N GLY A 106 14.79 11.30 0.85
CA GLY A 106 14.29 10.85 -0.45
C GLY A 106 12.79 10.58 -0.39
N VAL A 107 12.21 10.21 -1.53
CA VAL A 107 10.82 9.74 -1.61
C VAL A 107 10.77 8.55 -2.54
N ILE A 108 10.00 7.53 -2.18
CA ILE A 108 9.58 6.47 -3.09
C ILE A 108 8.11 6.71 -3.39
N GLN A 109 7.79 6.99 -4.65
CA GLN A 109 6.41 6.95 -5.12
C GLN A 109 6.05 5.48 -5.36
N ILE A 110 4.91 5.04 -4.86
CA ILE A 110 4.51 3.63 -4.96
C ILE A 110 3.82 3.43 -6.31
N GLN A 111 4.41 2.57 -7.14
CA GLN A 111 3.88 2.21 -8.45
C GLN A 111 3.12 0.88 -8.39
N ASP A 112 3.69 -0.13 -7.75
CA ASP A 112 2.99 -1.37 -7.40
C ASP A 112 3.09 -1.59 -5.89
N SER A 113 4.32 -1.77 -5.38
CA SER A 113 4.54 -2.08 -3.98
C SER A 113 5.81 -1.46 -3.39
N LEU A 114 5.77 -1.27 -2.07
CA LEU A 114 6.93 -0.99 -1.23
C LEU A 114 6.84 -1.93 -0.03
N ALA A 115 7.89 -2.69 0.24
CA ALA A 115 7.97 -3.51 1.43
C ALA A 115 9.19 -3.15 2.29
N ILE A 116 9.02 -3.25 3.61
CA ILE A 116 10.07 -2.94 4.58
C ILE A 116 10.20 -4.14 5.51
N GLN A 117 11.35 -4.76 5.52
CA GLN A 117 11.70 -5.79 6.49
C GLN A 117 12.34 -5.15 7.71
N ILE A 118 11.82 -5.47 8.90
CA ILE A 118 12.30 -4.96 10.19
C ILE A 118 12.33 -6.07 11.23
N PHE A 119 13.15 -5.89 12.28
CA PHE A 119 13.16 -6.78 13.44
C PHE A 119 13.14 -5.98 14.75
N PRO A 120 11.96 -5.59 15.26
CA PRO A 120 11.80 -5.05 16.60
C PRO A 120 12.16 -6.10 17.66
N THR A 121 12.98 -5.73 18.64
CA THR A 121 13.57 -6.69 19.61
C THR A 121 12.75 -6.90 20.87
N THR A 122 11.73 -6.09 21.08
CA THR A 122 10.74 -6.19 22.16
C THR A 122 9.36 -5.81 21.61
N GLU A 123 8.31 -6.00 22.40
CA GLU A 123 6.94 -5.65 22.01
C GLU A 123 6.82 -4.19 21.58
N PHE A 124 6.06 -3.95 20.52
CA PHE A 124 5.75 -2.61 20.01
C PHE A 124 4.26 -2.47 19.75
N LYS A 125 3.72 -1.28 20.02
CA LYS A 125 2.27 -1.04 19.87
C LYS A 125 1.91 -0.28 18.60
N ALA A 126 2.85 0.43 17.99
CA ALA A 126 2.58 1.18 16.77
C ALA A 126 3.81 1.37 15.89
N LEU A 127 3.56 1.49 14.60
CA LEU A 127 4.49 1.98 13.59
C LEU A 127 3.96 3.32 13.07
N TYR A 128 4.86 4.24 12.75
CA TYR A 128 4.55 5.53 12.16
C TYR A 128 5.33 5.69 10.86
N ILE A 129 4.65 6.00 9.76
CA ILE A 129 5.25 6.14 8.43
C ILE A 129 4.77 7.44 7.80
N SER A 130 5.70 8.28 7.37
CA SER A 130 5.37 9.57 6.75
C SER A 130 5.14 9.40 5.25
N CYS A 131 3.94 9.74 4.79
CA CYS A 131 3.46 9.44 3.45
C CYS A 131 3.06 10.74 2.73
N PRO A 132 3.74 11.14 1.65
CA PRO A 132 3.25 12.19 0.75
C PRO A 132 2.10 11.70 -0.15
N SER A 133 1.23 12.62 -0.54
CA SER A 133 0.23 12.50 -1.62
C SER A 133 0.49 13.55 -2.71
N LEU A 134 1.74 13.98 -2.87
CA LEU A 134 2.18 14.97 -3.87
C LEU A 134 1.38 16.28 -3.91
N ASN A 135 0.95 16.74 -2.74
CA ASN A 135 0.28 18.02 -2.50
C ASN A 135 -1.19 18.14 -2.96
N ASP A 136 -1.92 17.04 -3.16
CA ASP A 136 -3.35 17.11 -3.53
C ASP A 136 -4.31 16.40 -2.57
N ASP A 137 -3.78 15.75 -1.52
CA ASP A 137 -4.54 14.97 -0.55
C ASP A 137 -5.32 13.81 -1.20
N LYS A 138 -4.86 13.31 -2.36
CA LYS A 138 -5.51 12.24 -3.13
C LYS A 138 -4.72 10.95 -3.17
N GLY A 139 -5.47 9.86 -3.31
CA GLY A 139 -4.96 8.53 -3.53
C GLY A 139 -5.06 7.64 -2.30
N THR A 140 -4.73 6.38 -2.52
CA THR A 140 -5.00 5.30 -1.57
C THR A 140 -3.71 4.56 -1.25
N LEU A 141 -3.44 4.34 0.04
CA LEU A 141 -2.41 3.42 0.51
C LEU A 141 -3.06 2.28 1.29
N ILE A 142 -2.66 1.06 0.98
CA ILE A 142 -3.02 -0.15 1.73
C ILE A 142 -1.77 -0.61 2.45
N PHE A 143 -1.86 -0.76 3.78
CA PHE A 143 -0.79 -1.27 4.61
C PHE A 143 -1.14 -2.64 5.14
N GLU A 144 -0.22 -3.58 5.00
CA GLU A 144 -0.30 -4.92 5.55
C GLU A 144 0.96 -5.21 6.37
N ILE A 145 0.82 -5.85 7.52
CA ILE A 145 1.95 -6.32 8.32
C ILE A 145 1.91 -7.84 8.36
N PHE A 146 2.99 -8.48 7.94
CA PHE A 146 3.18 -9.92 7.97
C PHE A 146 4.27 -10.27 8.97
N GLN A 147 4.05 -11.35 9.73
CA GLN A 147 5.12 -11.96 10.49
C GLN A 147 6.01 -12.77 9.57
N TRP A 148 7.33 -12.62 9.70
CA TRP A 148 8.30 -13.29 8.84
C TRP A 148 8.18 -14.81 8.87
N MET A 149 8.14 -15.42 7.69
CA MET A 149 8.03 -16.88 7.50
C MET A 149 9.32 -17.51 6.96
N GLY A 150 10.45 -16.82 7.11
CA GLY A 150 11.78 -17.32 6.76
C GLY A 150 12.20 -17.07 5.31
N SER A 151 11.36 -16.38 4.52
CA SER A 151 11.74 -15.72 3.27
C SER A 151 10.66 -14.72 2.86
N TYR A 152 11.01 -13.75 2.01
CA TYR A 152 10.09 -12.72 1.53
C TYR A 152 8.86 -13.34 0.84
N GLU A 153 9.08 -14.22 -0.13
CA GLU A 153 8.02 -14.87 -0.90
C GLU A 153 7.07 -15.71 -0.01
N SER A 154 7.61 -16.47 0.95
CA SER A 154 6.77 -17.25 1.87
C SER A 154 5.95 -16.36 2.80
N THR A 155 6.53 -15.22 3.21
CA THR A 155 5.87 -14.25 4.09
C THR A 155 4.67 -13.60 3.41
N LEU A 156 4.81 -13.16 2.15
CA LEU A 156 3.71 -12.55 1.38
C LEU A 156 2.62 -13.53 0.95
N LYS A 157 2.90 -14.84 0.93
CA LYS A 157 1.87 -15.89 0.75
C LYS A 157 1.07 -16.17 2.04
N GLY A 158 1.55 -15.68 3.18
CA GLY A 158 0.88 -15.81 4.47
C GLY A 158 -0.33 -14.88 4.57
N THR A 159 -0.97 -14.90 5.74
CA THR A 159 -2.03 -13.94 6.07
C THR A 159 -1.42 -12.76 6.84
N PRO A 160 -1.74 -11.51 6.48
CA PRO A 160 -1.29 -10.37 7.27
C PRO A 160 -1.91 -10.44 8.66
N ILE A 161 -1.12 -10.08 9.68
CA ILE A 161 -1.59 -9.97 11.07
C ILE A 161 -2.22 -8.61 11.36
N PHE A 162 -2.11 -7.67 10.43
CA PHE A 162 -2.72 -6.35 10.44
C PHE A 162 -2.90 -5.87 9.01
N GLU A 163 -4.03 -5.24 8.73
CA GLU A 163 -4.34 -4.64 7.43
C GLU A 163 -5.10 -3.34 7.66
N GLN A 164 -4.74 -2.27 6.95
CA GLN A 164 -5.46 -1.01 7.00
C GLN A 164 -5.32 -0.21 5.69
N THR A 165 -6.45 0.31 5.21
CA THR A 165 -6.51 1.21 4.05
C THR A 165 -6.66 2.67 4.50
N PHE A 166 -5.91 3.55 3.85
CA PHE A 166 -6.01 5.00 4.01
C PHE A 166 -6.32 5.63 2.65
N GLU A 167 -7.51 6.22 2.53
CA GLU A 167 -7.99 6.91 1.33
C GLU A 167 -7.90 8.43 1.53
N ASP A 168 -7.48 9.16 0.49
CA ASP A 168 -7.46 10.63 0.43
C ASP A 168 -6.88 11.27 1.71
N TYR A 169 -5.71 10.75 2.12
CA TYR A 169 -5.02 11.24 3.31
C TYR A 169 -4.30 12.56 3.03
N ALA A 170 -4.21 13.40 4.08
CA ALA A 170 -3.54 14.69 3.98
C ALA A 170 -2.06 14.54 3.56
N ASP A 171 -1.57 15.42 2.69
CA ASP A 171 -0.19 15.37 2.21
C ASP A 171 0.81 15.43 3.37
N ASN A 172 1.81 14.56 3.31
CA ASN A 172 2.81 14.33 4.35
C ASN A 172 2.24 13.80 5.67
N ALA A 173 1.06 13.17 5.66
CA ALA A 173 0.49 12.53 6.84
C ALA A 173 1.48 11.56 7.49
N LEU A 174 1.52 11.57 8.82
CA LEU A 174 2.16 10.54 9.60
C LEU A 174 1.13 9.44 9.88
N ILE A 175 1.15 8.40 9.05
CA ILE A 175 0.24 7.27 9.14
C ILE A 175 0.66 6.41 10.34
N MET A 176 -0.30 6.07 11.20
CA MET A 176 -0.09 5.23 12.37
C MET A 176 -0.74 3.86 12.15
N LEU A 177 0.08 2.81 12.18
CA LEU A 177 -0.37 1.42 12.14
C LEU A 177 -0.34 0.88 13.57
N GLN A 178 -1.50 0.59 14.15
CA GLN A 178 -1.63 0.15 15.54
C GLN A 178 -2.67 -0.97 15.63
N GLY A 179 -2.22 -2.15 16.09
CA GLY A 179 -3.11 -3.28 16.38
C GLY A 179 -3.93 -3.09 17.66
N GLU A 180 -4.91 -3.98 17.88
CA GLU A 180 -5.70 -3.99 19.12
C GLU A 180 -4.86 -4.32 20.36
N GLN A 181 -3.82 -5.14 20.18
CA GLN A 181 -2.81 -5.49 21.17
C GLN A 181 -1.42 -5.13 20.61
N PRO A 182 -0.41 -4.94 21.48
CA PRO A 182 0.96 -4.84 21.04
C PRO A 182 1.37 -6.05 20.19
N PHE A 183 2.14 -5.79 19.14
CA PHE A 183 2.85 -6.81 18.39
C PHE A 183 4.01 -7.32 19.26
N VAL A 184 4.26 -8.62 19.23
CA VAL A 184 5.42 -9.24 19.90
C VAL A 184 6.74 -8.83 19.22
N ASP A 185 7.88 -9.12 19.85
CA ASP A 185 9.15 -9.02 19.13
C ASP A 185 9.25 -10.07 18.02
N GLY A 186 10.07 -9.80 17.02
CA GLY A 186 10.28 -10.70 15.90
C GLY A 186 10.59 -9.95 14.62
N GLU A 187 10.62 -10.70 13.53
CA GLU A 187 10.86 -10.18 12.20
C GLU A 187 9.55 -10.02 11.43
N TYR A 188 9.43 -8.92 10.68
CA TYR A 188 8.20 -8.53 10.00
C TYR A 188 8.48 -8.00 8.60
N ILE A 189 7.48 -8.14 7.73
CA ILE A 189 7.34 -7.35 6.50
C ILE A 189 6.18 -6.36 6.70
N ILE A 190 6.46 -5.08 6.52
CA ILE A 190 5.45 -4.05 6.32
C ILE A 190 5.32 -3.89 4.81
N TYR A 191 4.20 -4.35 4.24
CA TYR A 191 3.90 -4.25 2.83
C TYR A 191 2.95 -3.08 2.59
N ILE A 192 3.25 -2.26 1.59
CA ILE A 192 2.52 -1.05 1.25
C ILE A 192 2.23 -1.12 -0.23
N SER A 193 0.96 -1.00 -0.62
CA SER A 193 0.54 -0.99 -2.02
C SER A 193 -0.43 0.16 -2.28
N THR A 194 -0.68 0.43 -3.56
CA THR A 194 -1.72 1.37 -3.99
C THR A 194 -2.56 0.77 -5.11
N PRO A 195 -3.90 0.86 -5.04
CA PRO A 195 -4.76 0.53 -6.17
C PRO A 195 -4.77 1.62 -7.26
N ASP A 196 -4.26 2.83 -6.96
CA ASP A 196 -4.39 4.02 -7.80
C ASP A 196 -3.02 4.69 -8.04
N PRO A 197 -2.05 4.01 -8.70
CA PRO A 197 -0.67 4.51 -8.84
C PRO A 197 -0.56 5.84 -9.59
N GLU A 198 -1.56 6.21 -10.38
CA GLU A 198 -1.64 7.50 -11.07
C GLU A 198 -1.85 8.70 -10.13
N ASN A 199 -2.37 8.49 -8.93
CA ASN A 199 -2.54 9.55 -7.92
C ASN A 199 -1.22 9.90 -7.22
N GLY A 200 -0.16 9.12 -7.45
CA GLY A 200 1.20 9.46 -7.05
C GLY A 200 1.46 9.45 -5.55
N VAL A 201 0.81 8.56 -4.80
CA VAL A 201 1.10 8.36 -3.38
C VAL A 201 2.52 7.82 -3.16
N GLY A 202 3.10 8.10 -2.00
CA GLY A 202 4.46 7.68 -1.71
C GLY A 202 4.79 7.56 -0.23
N VAL A 203 6.06 7.31 0.03
CA VAL A 203 6.64 7.21 1.37
C VAL A 203 7.95 7.99 1.43
N TRP A 204 8.13 8.80 2.48
CA TRP A 204 9.38 9.52 2.71
C TRP A 204 10.48 8.54 3.16
N THR A 205 11.67 8.71 2.60
CA THR A 205 12.83 7.84 2.82
C THR A 205 14.08 8.62 3.22
N LYS A 206 15.11 7.86 3.53
CA LYS A 206 16.48 8.27 3.80
C LYS A 206 17.39 7.58 2.80
N LEU A 207 18.23 8.35 2.10
CA LEU A 207 19.12 7.85 1.05
C LEU A 207 20.43 7.30 1.65
N SER A 208 20.30 6.22 2.43
CA SER A 208 21.40 5.42 2.95
C SER A 208 20.92 4.00 3.28
N ASP A 209 21.85 3.07 3.46
CA ASP A 209 21.54 1.79 4.09
C ASP A 209 21.31 2.00 5.61
N PHE A 210 20.39 1.23 6.19
CA PHE A 210 20.19 1.16 7.63
C PHE A 210 20.11 -0.29 8.06
N ALA A 211 20.99 -0.73 8.96
CA ALA A 211 21.13 -2.15 9.32
C ALA A 211 19.84 -2.80 9.88
N GLY A 212 18.92 -2.00 10.44
CA GLY A 212 17.64 -2.49 10.92
C GLY A 212 16.57 -2.67 9.83
N GLN A 213 16.81 -2.18 8.61
CA GLN A 213 15.85 -2.25 7.51
C GLN A 213 16.43 -2.93 6.27
N ARG A 214 15.56 -3.65 5.56
CA ARG A 214 15.75 -4.00 4.15
C ARG A 214 14.53 -3.53 3.38
N VAL A 215 14.75 -2.80 2.29
CA VAL A 215 13.68 -2.21 1.48
C VAL A 215 13.51 -3.01 0.19
N TYR A 216 12.26 -3.26 -0.17
CA TYR A 216 11.86 -3.86 -1.44
C TYR A 216 10.97 -2.85 -2.17
N VAL A 217 11.26 -2.58 -3.44
CA VAL A 217 10.40 -1.76 -4.31
C VAL A 217 9.96 -2.64 -5.45
N ASP A 218 8.65 -2.73 -5.65
CA ASP A 218 8.02 -3.63 -6.63
C ASP A 218 8.62 -5.06 -6.52
N ASP A 219 8.66 -5.56 -5.27
CA ASP A 219 9.18 -6.87 -4.84
C ASP A 219 10.70 -7.12 -5.04
N GLU A 220 11.47 -6.12 -5.49
CA GLU A 220 12.92 -6.22 -5.64
C GLU A 220 13.68 -5.48 -4.53
N ILE A 221 14.74 -6.10 -3.99
CA ILE A 221 15.59 -5.47 -2.98
C ILE A 221 16.26 -4.22 -3.57
N VAL A 222 16.16 -3.10 -2.85
CA VAL A 222 16.84 -1.85 -3.18
C VAL A 222 17.80 -1.46 -2.07
N GLU A 223 19.07 -1.29 -2.43
CA GLU A 223 20.13 -0.81 -1.53
C GLU A 223 20.25 0.73 -1.55
N GLY A 224 20.92 1.28 -0.54
CA GLY A 224 21.16 2.72 -0.41
C GLY A 224 19.92 3.53 -0.02
N VAL A 225 18.87 2.86 0.47
CA VAL A 225 17.63 3.50 0.91
C VAL A 225 17.06 2.81 2.16
N ASN A 226 16.50 3.61 3.07
CA ASN A 226 15.67 3.14 4.18
C ASN A 226 14.45 4.07 4.35
N VAL A 227 13.34 3.52 4.82
CA VAL A 227 12.10 4.27 4.99
C VAL A 227 12.12 5.04 6.31
N ASN A 228 11.53 6.24 6.32
CA ASN A 228 11.33 7.02 7.54
C ASN A 228 10.21 6.42 8.42
N VAL A 229 10.52 5.28 9.04
CA VAL A 229 9.67 4.59 10.02
C VAL A 229 10.04 5.04 11.43
N GLN A 230 9.04 5.24 12.28
CA GLN A 230 9.21 5.26 13.74
C GLN A 230 8.45 4.09 14.37
N ILE A 231 9.07 3.43 15.34
CA ILE A 231 8.48 2.34 16.11
C ILE A 231 8.23 2.83 17.53
N ARG A 232 7.03 2.56 18.05
CA ARG A 232 6.66 2.79 19.44
C ARG A 232 6.72 1.49 20.22
N TYR A 233 7.82 1.28 20.92
CA TYR A 233 8.01 0.14 21.82
C TYR A 233 7.20 0.28 23.10
N VAL A 234 6.74 -0.84 23.65
CA VAL A 234 6.03 -0.88 24.94
C VAL A 234 6.99 -0.57 26.10
N ASN A 235 8.22 -1.10 26.03
CA ASN A 235 9.31 -0.88 26.97
C ASN A 235 10.59 -0.51 26.20
N THR A 236 11.64 -0.05 26.88
CA THR A 236 12.89 0.34 26.21
C THR A 236 13.88 -0.83 26.24
N PRO A 237 14.23 -1.48 25.12
CA PRO A 237 15.23 -2.55 25.10
C PRO A 237 16.66 -1.96 25.05
N ASN A 238 17.68 -2.75 25.42
CA ASN A 238 19.08 -2.32 25.32
C ASN A 238 19.59 -2.31 23.88
N ASN A 239 19.16 -3.30 23.08
CA ASN A 239 19.36 -3.33 21.64
C ASN A 239 18.02 -3.16 20.93
N HIS A 240 17.92 -2.24 19.98
CA HIS A 240 16.64 -1.83 19.39
C HIS A 240 16.25 -2.57 18.10
N PHE A 241 17.17 -3.28 17.45
CA PHE A 241 16.86 -4.06 16.25
C PHE A 241 17.65 -5.36 16.18
N GLY A 242 17.00 -6.42 15.70
CA GLY A 242 17.63 -7.71 15.44
C GLY A 242 18.30 -7.77 14.06
N PRO A 243 19.05 -8.85 13.77
CA PRO A 243 19.52 -9.14 12.43
C PRO A 243 18.34 -9.44 11.49
N LEU A 244 18.47 -9.10 10.21
CA LEU A 244 17.48 -9.46 9.19
C LEU A 244 17.85 -10.77 8.49
N SER A 245 16.90 -11.67 8.36
CA SER A 245 17.02 -12.96 7.67
C SER A 245 16.86 -12.78 6.16
N ASP A 246 17.51 -13.61 5.35
CA ASP A 246 17.35 -13.64 3.89
C ASP A 246 16.11 -14.40 3.41
#